data_AF-A0A2T4TDF0-F1
#
_entry.id   AF-A0A2T4TDF0-F1
#
_cell.length_a   1.000
_cell.length_b   1.000
_cell.length_c   1.000
_cell.angle_alpha   90.00
_cell.angle_beta   90.00
_cell.angle_gamma   90.00
#
_symmetry.space_group_name_H-M   'P 1'
#
loop_
_entity.id
_entity.type
_entity.pdbx_description
1 polymer ?
#
loop_
_entity_poly.entity_id
_entity_poly.type
_entity_poly.pdbx_seq_one_letter_code
_entity_poly.pdbx_strand_id
1 'polypeptide(L)'
;MRMASNDYFVIVHKILTYLYECLKSDKDIDFTLLSSESLCIGEKYYQYILSSLISLGYVDGLKEVKSISGISFTISGMRISPKGIYFLFCDDVMKQLNS
;
A
#
# COMPACT_ATOMS: atom_id res chain seq x y z
N MET A 1 13.63 -5.48 16.42
CA MET A 1 12.45 -6.36 16.28
C MET A 1 12.39 -6.84 14.84
N ARG A 2 12.31 -8.15 14.54
CA ARG A 2 12.00 -8.60 13.17
C ARG A 2 10.49 -8.64 13.05
N MET A 3 9.94 -7.68 12.31
CA MET A 3 8.54 -7.72 11.90
C MET A 3 8.35 -8.91 10.96
N ALA A 4 7.25 -9.64 11.11
CA ALA A 4 6.90 -10.74 10.24
C ALA A 4 6.65 -10.24 8.81
N SER A 5 6.88 -11.09 7.82
CA SER A 5 6.75 -10.70 6.40
C SER A 5 5.35 -10.25 6.00
N ASN A 6 4.34 -10.63 6.80
CA ASN A 6 2.92 -10.32 6.68
C ASN A 6 2.43 -9.27 7.70
N ASP A 7 3.31 -8.66 8.49
CA ASP A 7 2.91 -7.56 9.38
C ASP A 7 2.43 -6.36 8.58
N TYR A 8 1.47 -5.63 9.13
CA TYR A 8 0.79 -4.52 8.45
C TYR A 8 1.77 -3.50 7.87
N PHE A 9 2.69 -3.01 8.70
CA PHE A 9 3.65 -2.01 8.26
C PHE A 9 4.70 -2.58 7.28
N VAL A 10 4.99 -3.88 7.34
CA VAL A 10 5.88 -4.52 6.35
C VAL A 10 5.21 -4.53 4.98
N ILE A 11 3.93 -4.89 4.90
CA ILE A 11 3.20 -4.88 3.64
C ILE A 11 2.98 -3.46 3.11
N VAL A 12 2.56 -2.53 3.97
CA VAL A 12 2.42 -1.11 3.60
C VAL A 12 3.74 -0.56 3.05
N HIS A 13 4.86 -0.81 3.74
CA HIS A 13 6.17 -0.37 3.29
C HIS A 13 6.54 -1.01 1.94
N LYS A 14 6.31 -2.31 1.74
CA LYS A 14 6.56 -2.98 0.45
C LYS A 14 5.79 -2.34 -0.70
N ILE A 15 4.48 -2.12 -0.52
CA ILE A 15 3.63 -1.50 -1.54
C ILE A 15 4.13 -0.09 -1.86
N LEU A 16 4.34 0.74 -0.83
CA LEU A 16 4.78 2.12 -1.01
C LEU A 16 6.17 2.21 -1.66
N THR A 17 7.12 1.37 -1.25
CA THR A 17 8.45 1.29 -1.88
C THR A 17 8.32 0.93 -3.36
N TYR A 18 7.50 -0.06 -3.71
CA TYR A 18 7.30 -0.44 -5.11
C TYR A 18 6.72 0.71 -5.94
N LEU A 19 5.67 1.37 -5.44
CA LEU A 19 5.06 2.52 -6.10
C LEU A 19 6.04 3.69 -6.27
N TYR A 20 6.90 3.92 -5.28
CA TYR A 20 7.93 4.97 -5.34
C TYR A 20 9.02 4.67 -6.38
N GLU A 21 9.45 3.41 -6.49
CA GLU A 21 10.42 3.01 -7.51
C GLU A 21 9.84 3.07 -8.94
N CYS A 22 8.57 2.69 -9.12
CA CYS A 22 7.85 2.90 -10.37
C CYS A 22 7.80 4.40 -10.74
N LEU A 23 7.42 5.25 -9.78
CA LEU A 23 7.34 6.70 -9.98
C LEU A 23 8.70 7.31 -10.35
N LYS A 24 9.78 6.92 -9.66
CA LYS A 24 11.14 7.42 -9.94
C LYS A 24 11.68 6.96 -11.28
N SER A 25 11.31 5.76 -11.70
CA SER A 25 11.86 5.11 -12.90
C SER A 25 11.02 5.38 -14.15
N ASP A 26 9.94 6.17 -14.05
CA ASP A 26 8.97 6.38 -15.11
C ASP A 26 8.42 5.05 -15.68
N LYS A 27 8.12 4.10 -14.78
CA LYS A 27 7.61 2.76 -15.13
C LYS A 27 6.16 2.61 -14.71
N ASP A 28 5.40 1.90 -15.55
CA ASP A 28 4.06 1.45 -15.20
C ASP A 28 4.08 0.49 -14.00
N ILE A 29 2.96 0.50 -13.27
CA ILE A 29 2.74 -0.40 -12.13
C ILE A 29 2.31 -1.76 -12.67
N ASP A 30 3.07 -2.79 -12.32
CA ASP A 30 2.64 -4.17 -12.48
C ASP A 30 1.78 -4.58 -11.29
N PHE A 31 0.45 -4.54 -11.48
CA PHE A 31 -0.51 -4.88 -10.45
C PHE A 31 -0.46 -6.35 -10.03
N THR A 32 0.14 -7.24 -10.83
CA THR A 32 0.32 -8.64 -10.43
C THR A 32 1.22 -8.74 -9.21
N LEU A 33 2.26 -7.89 -9.13
CA LEU A 33 3.20 -7.82 -8.01
C LEU A 33 2.59 -7.25 -6.72
N LEU A 34 1.44 -6.57 -6.84
CA LEU A 34 0.70 -6.01 -5.72
C LEU A 34 -0.47 -6.90 -5.28
N SER A 35 -0.69 -8.05 -5.92
CA SER A 35 -1.77 -8.99 -5.57
C SER A 35 -1.63 -9.55 -4.15
N SER A 36 -2.75 -10.01 -3.57
CA SER A 36 -2.73 -10.64 -2.24
C SER A 36 -1.87 -11.92 -2.25
N GLU A 37 -1.86 -12.65 -3.38
CA GLU A 37 -1.00 -13.80 -3.62
C GLU A 37 0.49 -13.43 -3.64
N SER A 38 0.89 -12.42 -4.41
CA SER A 38 2.28 -11.97 -4.47
C SER A 38 2.79 -11.42 -3.14
N LEU A 39 1.91 -10.85 -2.34
CA LEU A 39 2.21 -10.37 -0.99
C LEU A 39 2.15 -11.48 0.09
N CYS A 40 1.73 -12.70 -0.29
CA CYS A 40 1.55 -13.83 0.61
C CYS A 40 0.62 -13.52 1.80
N ILE A 41 -0.49 -12.82 1.56
CA ILE A 41 -1.48 -12.46 2.59
C ILE A 41 -2.90 -12.83 2.16
N GLY A 42 -3.80 -12.98 3.13
CA GLY A 42 -5.20 -13.27 2.84
C GLY A 42 -5.94 -12.08 2.23
N GLU A 43 -6.89 -12.36 1.33
CA GLU A 43 -7.65 -11.35 0.58
C GLU A 43 -8.32 -10.29 1.47
N LYS A 44 -8.97 -10.70 2.56
CA LYS A 44 -9.61 -9.75 3.51
C LYS A 44 -8.61 -8.75 4.08
N TYR A 45 -7.38 -9.19 4.34
CA TYR A 45 -6.34 -8.34 4.90
C TYR A 45 -5.73 -7.44 3.84
N TYR A 46 -5.55 -7.94 2.62
CA TYR A 46 -5.16 -7.13 1.47
C TYR A 46 -6.15 -5.98 1.23
N GLN A 47 -7.46 -6.26 1.21
CA GLN A 47 -8.50 -5.23 1.05
C GLN A 47 -8.43 -4.19 2.18
N TYR A 48 -8.25 -4.63 3.42
CA TYR A 48 -8.07 -3.73 4.57
C TYR A 48 -6.86 -2.80 4.39
N ILE A 49 -5.73 -3.33 3.90
CA ILE A 49 -4.53 -2.53 3.63
C ILE A 49 -4.79 -1.50 2.53
N LEU A 50 -5.41 -1.90 1.41
CA LEU A 50 -5.75 -0.96 0.33
C LEU A 50 -6.69 0.15 0.81
N SER A 51 -7.76 -0.18 1.55
CA SER A 51 -8.65 0.81 2.16
C SER A 51 -7.90 1.75 3.12
N SER A 52 -6.94 1.23 3.86
CA SER A 52 -6.09 2.05 4.76
C SER A 52 -5.17 2.99 3.99
N LEU A 53 -4.52 2.53 2.92
CA LEU A 53 -3.69 3.36 2.05
C LEU A 53 -4.48 4.53 1.45
N ILE A 54 -5.71 4.27 1.01
CA ILE A 54 -6.62 5.29 0.46
C ILE A 54 -7.06 6.27 1.54
N SER A 55 -7.62 5.77 2.65
CA SER A 55 -8.18 6.61 3.71
C SER A 55 -7.13 7.46 4.42
N LEU A 56 -5.91 6.96 4.57
CA LEU A 56 -4.79 7.71 5.13
C LEU A 56 -4.13 8.64 4.10
N GLY A 57 -4.49 8.54 2.82
CA GLY A 57 -3.96 9.39 1.75
C GLY A 57 -2.50 9.08 1.40
N TYR A 58 -2.07 7.83 1.55
CA TYR A 58 -0.72 7.39 1.18
C TYR A 58 -0.58 7.09 -0.32
N VAL A 59 -1.71 6.85 -1.00
CA VAL A 59 -1.77 6.62 -2.44
C VAL A 59 -2.83 7.50 -3.09
N ASP A 60 -2.57 7.92 -4.32
CA ASP A 60 -3.52 8.60 -5.20
C ASP A 60 -3.96 7.64 -6.31
N GLY A 61 -5.06 7.97 -7.01
CA GLY A 61 -5.49 7.23 -8.20
C GLY A 61 -6.07 5.84 -7.94
N LEU A 62 -6.26 5.47 -6.67
CA LEU A 62 -6.97 4.25 -6.25
C LEU A 62 -8.26 4.65 -5.53
N LYS A 63 -9.39 4.07 -5.93
CA LYS A 63 -10.70 4.34 -5.32
C LYS A 63 -11.35 3.05 -4.85
N GLU A 64 -11.83 3.08 -3.61
CA GLU A 64 -12.67 2.01 -3.06
C GLU A 64 -14.13 2.22 -3.51
N VAL A 65 -14.73 1.18 -4.08
CA VAL A 65 -16.13 1.16 -4.50
C VAL A 65 -16.85 0.06 -3.72
N LYS A 66 -17.77 0.49 -2.86
CA LYS A 66 -18.63 -0.40 -2.07
C LYS A 66 -19.86 -0.77 -2.87
N SER A 67 -20.12 -2.06 -2.98
CA SER A 67 -21.25 -2.64 -3.69
C SER A 67 -21.98 -3.67 -2.82
N ILE A 68 -23.16 -4.11 -3.27
CA ILE A 68 -23.95 -5.16 -2.60
C ILE A 68 -23.16 -6.48 -2.54
N SER A 69 -22.32 -6.75 -3.55
CA SER A 69 -21.46 -7.94 -3.65
C SER A 69 -20.15 -7.83 -2.86
N GLY A 70 -19.88 -6.69 -2.22
CA GLY A 70 -18.67 -6.46 -1.42
C GLY A 70 -17.86 -5.24 -1.87
N ILE A 71 -16.59 -5.22 -1.47
CA ILE A 71 -15.64 -4.15 -1.76
C ILE A 71 -14.90 -4.45 -3.06
N SER A 72 -14.80 -3.45 -3.93
CA SER A 72 -14.00 -3.50 -5.14
C SER A 72 -13.11 -2.25 -5.22
N PHE A 73 -12.03 -2.32 -5.99
CA PHE A 73 -11.12 -1.20 -6.16
C PHE A 73 -11.03 -0.82 -7.64
N THR A 74 -11.17 0.47 -7.93
CA THR A 74 -10.98 1.03 -9.27
C THR A 74 -9.67 1.80 -9.30
N ILE A 75 -8.85 1.50 -10.32
CA ILE A 75 -7.56 2.13 -10.53
C ILE A 75 -7.67 3.15 -11.66
N SER A 76 -7.19 4.37 -11.41
CA SER A 76 -7.11 5.48 -12.35
C SER A 76 -5.82 6.25 -12.08
N GLY A 77 -4.71 5.78 -12.64
CA GLY A 77 -3.40 6.41 -12.46
C GLY A 77 -2.88 6.27 -11.03
N MET A 78 -2.91 5.06 -10.48
CA MET A 78 -2.41 4.78 -9.12
C MET A 78 -0.96 5.26 -8.97
N ARG A 79 -0.64 5.91 -7.86
CA ARG A 79 0.72 6.34 -7.51
C ARG A 79 0.86 6.57 -6.01
N ILE A 80 2.09 6.58 -5.52
CA ILE A 80 2.37 7.02 -4.16
C ILE A 80 2.14 8.54 -4.03
N SER A 81 1.56 8.99 -2.91
CA SER A 81 1.40 10.42 -2.62
C SER A 81 2.63 10.98 -1.87
N PRO A 82 2.79 12.31 -1.77
CA PRO A 82 3.82 12.91 -0.91
C PRO A 82 3.76 12.43 0.55
N LYS A 83 2.57 12.15 1.07
CA LYS A 83 2.39 11.62 2.43
C LYS A 83 2.87 10.16 2.54
N GLY A 84 2.63 9.36 1.50
CA GLY A 84 3.19 8.01 1.40
C GLY A 84 4.73 8.03 1.33
N ILE A 85 5.31 8.97 0.59
CA ILE A 85 6.77 9.18 0.54
C ILE A 85 7.29 9.56 1.92
N TYR A 86 6.64 10.50 2.62
CA TYR A 86 7.02 10.88 3.97
C TYR A 86 7.01 9.68 4.94
N PHE A 87 6.00 8.81 4.84
CA PHE A 87 5.93 7.58 5.62
C PHE A 87 7.15 6.66 5.40
N LEU A 88 7.65 6.55 4.17
CA LEU A 88 8.83 5.72 3.85
C LEU A 88 10.13 6.25 4.45
N PHE A 89 10.30 7.57 4.53
CA PHE A 89 11.59 8.20 4.84
C PHE A 89 11.65 8.84 6.24
N CYS A 90 10.55 8.90 6.98
CA CYS A 90 10.54 9.50 8.31
C CYS A 90 10.81 8.46 9.41
N ASP A 91 12.02 8.49 9.98
CA ASP A 91 12.46 7.60 11.07
C ASP A 91 11.60 7.69 12.34
N ASP A 92 10.96 8.83 12.61
CA ASP A 92 10.12 9.02 13.79
C ASP A 92 8.79 8.25 13.69
N VAL A 93 8.25 8.06 12.48
CA VAL A 93 7.07 7.21 12.25
C VAL A 93 7.40 5.75 12.54
N MET A 94 8.57 5.29 12.11
CA MET A 94 9.03 3.92 12.37
C MET A 94 9.39 3.70 13.85
N LYS A 95 9.87 4.72 14.56
CA LYS A 95 10.12 4.64 16.01
C LYS A 95 8.84 4.57 16.85
N GLN A 96 7.81 5.35 16.49
CA GLN A 96 6.51 5.32 17.20
C GLN A 96 5.79 3.97 17.10
N LEU A 97 6.04 3.21 16.03
CA LEU A 97 5.44 1.89 15.82
C LEU A 97 6.19 0.75 16.50
N ASN A 98 7.41 1.02 17.00
CA ASN A 98 8.28 0.07 17.68
C ASN A 98 8.45 0.37 19.19
N SER A 99 7.71 1.36 19.72
CA SER A 99 7.67 1.74 21.14
C SER A 99 6.36 1.35 21.79
#